data_AF-A0A392SYI6-F1
#
_entry.id   AF-A0A392SYI6-F1
#
_cell.length_a   1.000
_cell.length_b   1.000
_cell.length_c   1.000
_cell.angle_alpha   90.00
_cell.angle_beta   90.00
_cell.angle_gamma   90.00
#
_symmetry.space_group_name_H-M   'P 1'
#
loop_
_entity.id
_entity.type
_entity.pdbx_description
1 polymer ?
#
loop_
_entity_poly.entity_id
_entity_poly.type
_entity_poly.pdbx_seq_one_letter_code
_entity_poly.pdbx_strand_id
1 'polypeptide(L)'
;MEGEISVVKDHLSILTLSVSSDAEPLPTLSLDLIEEILCRLPVKLLVQLRCVCKSWNALISDPKFAKKHLSRSTTRLVHFLD
;
A
#
# COMPACT_ATOMS: atom_id res chain seq x y z
N MET A 1 31.72 23.41 38.37
CA MET A 1 32.60 23.59 37.19
C MET A 1 32.46 22.31 36.41
N GLU A 2 31.55 22.17 35.45
CA GLU A 2 30.87 23.09 34.54
C GLU A 2 29.39 22.62 34.46
N GLY A 3 28.37 23.47 34.47
CA GLY A 3 27.97 24.29 33.31
C GLY A 3 27.14 23.43 32.34
N GLU A 4 25.82 23.35 32.53
CA GLU A 4 24.85 24.05 31.66
C GLU A 4 24.97 23.73 30.17
N ILE A 5 24.11 22.83 29.67
CA ILE A 5 23.27 23.06 28.48
C ILE A 5 21.92 22.41 28.80
N SER A 6 21.02 23.11 29.50
CA SER A 6 19.86 23.76 28.89
C SER A 6 19.13 22.83 27.91
N VAL A 7 18.06 22.15 28.33
CA VAL A 7 16.71 22.65 28.02
C VAL A 7 16.59 23.04 26.53
N VAL A 8 16.80 22.06 25.65
CA VAL A 8 16.24 22.04 24.29
C VAL A 8 15.45 20.72 24.20
N LYS A 9 14.14 20.74 24.47
CA LYS A 9 13.06 20.93 23.47
C LYS A 9 13.06 19.80 22.43
N ASP A 10 12.02 19.03 22.15
CA ASP A 10 10.57 19.14 22.36
C ASP A 10 9.96 17.77 21.95
N HIS A 11 8.92 17.31 22.66
CA HIS A 11 7.80 16.44 22.20
C HIS A 11 8.04 15.07 21.50
N LEU A 12 9.25 14.68 21.09
CA LEU A 12 9.45 13.51 20.21
C LEU A 12 9.77 12.20 20.96
N SER A 13 10.16 12.26 22.23
CA SER A 13 10.57 11.06 23.00
C SER A 13 9.41 10.16 23.44
N ILE A 14 8.15 10.56 23.24
CA ILE A 14 6.95 9.76 23.59
C ILE A 14 6.52 8.82 22.45
N LEU A 15 6.97 9.08 21.21
CA LEU A 15 6.52 8.32 20.03
C LEU A 15 7.38 7.08 19.74
N THR A 16 8.52 6.92 20.39
CA THR A 16 9.33 5.70 20.29
C THR A 16 8.78 4.65 21.26
N LEU A 17 7.59 4.15 20.98
CA LEU A 17 7.10 2.90 21.57
C LEU A 17 8.14 1.83 21.26
N SER A 18 8.81 1.35 22.31
CA SER A 18 9.70 0.19 22.29
C SER A 18 9.02 -0.95 21.53
N VAL A 19 9.49 -1.21 20.31
CA VAL A 19 9.19 -2.46 19.62
C VAL A 19 10.06 -3.53 20.28
N SER A 20 9.46 -4.31 21.18
CA SER A 20 10.08 -5.51 21.72
C SER A 20 10.20 -6.53 20.58
N SER A 21 11.44 -6.85 20.20
CA SER A 21 11.83 -7.74 19.11
C SER A 21 11.54 -9.23 19.35
N ASP A 22 10.28 -9.56 19.65
CA ASP A 22 9.73 -10.93 19.45
C ASP A 22 8.58 -10.86 18.42
N ALA A 23 8.77 -10.03 17.39
CA ALA A 23 7.77 -9.83 16.35
C ALA A 23 7.78 -11.02 15.40
N GLU A 24 6.96 -12.03 15.70
CA GLU A 24 6.55 -13.03 14.73
C GLU A 24 6.17 -12.31 13.42
N PRO A 25 6.80 -12.68 12.28
CA PRO A 25 6.60 -11.97 11.03
C PRO A 25 5.13 -12.06 10.65
N LEU A 26 4.47 -10.91 10.57
CA LEU A 26 3.07 -10.85 10.19
C LEU A 26 2.89 -11.51 8.80
N PRO A 27 1.79 -12.24 8.60
CA PRO A 27 1.51 -12.89 7.33
C PRO A 27 1.51 -11.84 6.23
N THR A 28 2.45 -11.97 5.30
CA THR A 28 2.63 -11.03 4.20
C THR A 28 1.90 -11.55 2.97
N LEU A 29 1.02 -10.71 2.39
CA LEU A 29 0.31 -11.04 1.16
C LEU A 29 1.26 -10.98 -0.04
N SER A 30 1.27 -12.03 -0.86
CA SER A 30 2.08 -12.09 -2.09
C SER A 30 1.62 -11.06 -3.13
N LEU A 31 2.55 -10.60 -3.97
CA LEU A 31 2.28 -9.58 -5.01
C LEU A 31 1.20 -9.99 -6.01
N ASP A 32 1.12 -11.27 -6.37
CA ASP A 32 0.11 -11.79 -7.30
C ASP A 32 -1.32 -11.63 -6.75
N LEU A 33 -1.52 -11.93 -5.47
CA LEU A 33 -2.80 -11.72 -4.78
C LEU A 33 -3.13 -10.23 -4.65
N ILE A 34 -2.13 -9.37 -4.38
CA ILE A 34 -2.32 -7.92 -4.38
C ILE A 34 -2.80 -7.46 -5.77
N GLU A 35 -2.17 -7.95 -6.84
CA GLU A 35 -2.58 -7.65 -8.20
C GLU A 35 -4.04 -8.03 -8.42
N GLU A 36 -4.45 -9.25 -8.07
CA GLU A 36 -5.84 -9.68 -8.23
C GLU A 36 -6.85 -8.77 -7.52
N ILE A 37 -6.55 -8.38 -6.27
CA ILE A 37 -7.36 -7.48 -5.45
C ILE A 37 -7.46 -6.11 -6.12
N LEU A 38 -6.33 -5.48 -6.44
CA LEU A 38 -6.29 -4.18 -7.10
C LEU A 38 -7.06 -4.21 -8.40
N CYS A 39 -6.90 -5.28 -9.17
CA CYS A 39 -7.56 -5.42 -10.45
C CYS A 39 -9.10 -5.42 -10.29
N ARG A 40 -9.68 -5.66 -9.09
CA ARG A 40 -11.15 -5.69 -8.83
C ARG A 40 -11.70 -4.30 -8.57
N LEU A 41 -10.83 -3.35 -8.23
CA LEU A 41 -11.20 -2.01 -7.82
C LEU A 41 -11.53 -1.11 -9.03
N PRO A 42 -12.40 -0.11 -8.85
CA PRO A 42 -12.59 0.96 -9.83
C PRO A 42 -11.30 1.74 -10.09
N VAL A 43 -11.14 2.25 -11.33
CA VAL A 43 -9.96 3.00 -11.77
C VAL A 43 -9.67 4.21 -10.87
N LYS A 44 -10.71 4.90 -10.40
CA LYS A 44 -10.56 6.09 -9.53
C LYS A 44 -9.82 5.76 -8.23
N LEU A 45 -10.11 4.61 -7.61
CA LEU A 45 -9.40 4.16 -6.41
C LEU A 45 -7.98 3.73 -6.75
N LEU A 46 -7.78 3.04 -7.87
CA LEU A 46 -6.45 2.60 -8.30
C LEU A 46 -5.47 3.76 -8.49
N VAL A 47 -5.91 4.87 -9.06
CA VAL A 47 -5.05 6.05 -9.23
C VAL A 47 -4.60 6.61 -7.88
N GLN A 48 -5.47 6.61 -6.87
CA GLN A 48 -5.11 7.05 -5.52
C GLN A 48 -4.11 6.09 -4.86
N LEU A 49 -4.29 4.78 -5.04
CA LEU A 49 -3.43 3.75 -4.44
C LEU A 49 -1.98 3.75 -4.96
N ARG A 50 -1.68 4.47 -6.03
CA ARG A 50 -0.30 4.68 -6.52
C ARG A 50 0.58 5.41 -5.51
N CYS A 51 0.00 6.17 -4.57
CA CYS A 51 0.78 6.88 -3.55
C CYS A 51 1.20 6.00 -2.36
N VAL A 52 0.68 4.76 -2.24
CA VAL A 52 0.93 3.90 -1.08
C VAL A 52 2.39 3.45 -1.01
N CYS A 53 2.91 2.89 -2.10
CA CYS A 53 4.31 2.49 -2.20
C CYS A 53 4.78 2.35 -3.66
N LYS A 54 6.10 2.28 -3.86
CA LYS A 54 6.71 2.14 -5.19
C LYS A 54 6.24 0.88 -5.93
N SER A 55 6.10 -0.24 -5.22
CA SER A 55 5.65 -1.51 -5.80
C SER A 55 4.22 -1.42 -6.34
N TRP A 56 3.32 -0.75 -5.62
CA TRP A 56 1.94 -0.55 -6.06
C TRP A 56 1.88 0.42 -7.25
N ASN A 57 2.63 1.51 -7.22
CA ASN A 57 2.71 2.41 -8.36
C ASN A 57 3.23 1.71 -9.62
N ALA A 58 4.28 0.89 -9.49
CA ALA A 58 4.84 0.11 -10.59
C ALA A 58 3.81 -0.88 -11.16
N LEU A 59 3.15 -1.63 -10.28
CA LEU A 59 2.12 -2.61 -10.66
C LEU A 59 0.94 -1.95 -11.40
N ILE A 60 0.42 -0.84 -10.86
CA ILE A 60 -0.72 -0.12 -11.45
C ILE A 60 -0.35 0.56 -12.78
N SER A 61 0.91 0.93 -12.95
CA SER A 61 1.41 1.55 -14.19
C SER A 61 1.78 0.52 -15.27
N ASP A 62 1.77 -0.77 -14.96
CA ASP A 62 2.12 -1.84 -15.90
C ASP A 62 1.02 -2.03 -16.97
N PRO A 63 1.35 -2.03 -18.27
CA PRO A 63 0.38 -2.28 -19.34
C PRO A 63 -0.33 -3.64 -19.25
N LYS A 64 0.33 -4.68 -18.74
CA LYS A 64 -0.26 -6.00 -18.52
C LYS A 64 -1.36 -5.93 -17.45
N PHE A 65 -1.13 -5.17 -16.38
CA PHE A 65 -2.15 -4.91 -15.36
C PHE A 65 -3.36 -4.20 -15.96
N ALA A 66 -3.14 -3.16 -16.77
CA ALA A 66 -4.21 -2.44 -17.46
C ALA A 66 -5.05 -3.37 -18.38
N LYS A 67 -4.38 -4.26 -19.13
CA LYS A 67 -5.06 -5.25 -19.98
C LYS A 67 -5.91 -6.24 -19.15
N LYS A 68 -5.39 -6.73 -18.02
CA LYS A 68 -6.09 -7.63 -17.09
C LYS A 68 -7.28 -6.95 -16.39
N HIS A 69 -7.16 -5.65 -16.11
CA HIS A 69 -8.22 -4.85 -15.51
C HIS A 69 -9.38 -4.61 -16.50
N LEU A 70 -9.04 -4.28 -17.75
CA LEU A 70 -10.02 -4.03 -18.82
C LEU A 70 -10.79 -5.31 -19.20
N SER A 71 -10.10 -6.44 -19.33
CA SER A 71 -10.76 -7.71 -19.67
C SER A 71 -11.84 -8.07 -18.64
N ARG A 72 -11.53 -7.88 -17.35
CA ARG A 72 -12.45 -8.23 -16.27
C ARG A 72 -13.61 -7.26 -16.11
N SER A 73 -13.42 -6.00 -16.47
CA SER A 73 -14.51 -5.02 -16.57
C SER A 73 -15.50 -5.43 -17.66
N THR A 74 -15.00 -5.94 -18.79
CA THR A 74 -15.82 -6.43 -19.91
C THR A 74 -16.59 -7.71 -19.54
N THR A 75 -15.95 -8.65 -18.83
CA THR A 75 -16.60 -9.90 -18.35
C THR A 75 -17.84 -9.62 -17.49
N ARG A 76 -17.84 -8.56 -16.69
CA ARG A 76 -19.01 -8.20 -15.87
C ARG A 76 -20.19 -7.70 -16.69
N LEU A 77 -19.95 -7.07 -17.83
CA LEU A 77 -21.01 -6.57 -18.69
C LEU A 77 -21.68 -7.70 -19.49
N VAL A 78 -20.90 -8.67 -19.97
CA VAL A 78 -21.44 -9.81 -20.72
C VAL A 78 -22.30 -10.74 -19.86
N HIS A 79 -21.94 -10.97 -18.59
CA HIS A 79 -22.77 -11.77 -17.68
C HIS A 79 -24.07 -11.05 -17.27
N PHE A 80 -24.22 -9.75 -17.54
CA PHE A 80 -25.46 -9.02 -17.24
C PHE A 80 -26.47 -9.06 -18.38
N LEU A 81 -26.08 -9.62 -19.54
CA LEU A 81 -26.88 -9.67 -20.77
C LEU A 81 -27.40 -11.08 -21.11
N ASP A 82 -27.06 -12.08 -20.28
CA ASP A 82 -27.65 -13.43 -20.25
C ASP A 82 -28.63 -13.52 -19.06
#